data_AF-A0A1B6KKX3-F1
#
_entry.id   AF-A0A1B6KKX3-F1
#
_cell.length_a   1.000
_cell.length_b   1.000
_cell.length_c   1.000
_cell.angle_alpha   90.00
_cell.angle_beta   90.00
_cell.angle_gamma   90.00
#
_symmetry.space_group_name_H-M   'P 1'
#
loop_
_entity.id
_entity.type
_entity.pdbx_description
1 polymer ?
#
loop_
_entity_poly.entity_id
_entity_poly.type
_entity_poly.pdbx_seq_one_letter_code
_entity_poly.pdbx_strand_id
1 'polypeptide(L)'
;PGFTKTVGTFSNTTVISNFSSDVHIEINFELQYQTFVGVGASFTDSSASLFHSLSAGVQQKFVESFFGPLGLEYTLVRVPIACSDFSLRPYSYDDVPGDVELRYFNLTEEDHKLKIPLIKLALKASTR
;
A
#
# COMPACT_ATOMS: atom_id res chain seq x y z
N PRO A 1 24.83 1.26 15.30
CA PRO A 1 23.37 1.08 15.18
C PRO A 1 23.01 0.71 13.74
N GLY A 2 23.13 -0.59 13.42
CA GLY A 2 22.95 -1.10 12.08
C GLY A 2 22.23 -2.43 12.15
N PHE A 3 21.40 -2.70 11.14
CA PHE A 3 20.75 -3.99 10.99
C PHE A 3 21.79 -5.05 10.59
N THR A 4 21.87 -6.13 11.35
CA THR A 4 22.59 -7.34 10.95
C THR A 4 21.66 -8.22 10.11
N LYS A 5 22.10 -8.58 8.90
CA LYS A 5 21.39 -9.49 8.01
C LYS A 5 22.08 -10.86 8.04
N THR A 6 21.33 -11.91 8.34
CA THR A 6 21.78 -13.29 8.19
C THR A 6 20.94 -13.96 7.10
N VAL A 7 21.60 -14.64 6.18
CA VAL A 7 20.95 -15.43 5.12
C VAL A 7 21.20 -16.89 5.45
N GLY A 8 20.16 -17.72 5.44
CA GLY A 8 20.23 -19.15 5.69
C GLY A 8 19.36 -19.93 4.72
N THR A 9 19.41 -21.25 4.80
CA THR A 9 18.62 -22.17 3.99
C THR A 9 17.68 -22.98 4.88
N PHE A 10 16.43 -23.14 4.46
CA PHE A 10 15.49 -24.05 5.11
C PHE A 10 15.72 -25.48 4.62
N SER A 11 15.72 -26.45 5.53
CA SER A 11 15.74 -27.89 5.21
C SER A 11 14.55 -28.57 5.88
N ASN A 12 13.72 -29.28 5.10
CA ASN A 12 12.69 -30.13 5.67
C ASN A 12 13.34 -31.32 6.36
N THR A 13 13.23 -31.38 7.68
CA THR A 13 13.84 -32.42 8.52
C THR A 13 12.75 -33.14 9.29
N THR A 14 12.74 -34.47 9.25
CA THR A 14 11.90 -35.35 10.09
C THR A 14 12.63 -35.86 11.33
N VAL A 15 13.93 -35.58 11.45
CA VAL A 15 14.80 -36.06 12.53
C VAL A 15 15.45 -34.88 13.25
N ILE A 16 15.08 -34.66 14.51
CA ILE A 16 15.74 -33.68 15.38
C ILE A 16 17.17 -34.18 15.66
N SER A 17 18.15 -33.68 14.91
CA SER A 17 19.57 -33.86 15.23
C SER A 17 19.94 -32.99 16.42
N ASN A 18 20.90 -33.42 17.26
CA ASN A 18 21.49 -32.57 18.29
C ASN A 18 21.97 -31.26 17.67
N PHE A 19 21.22 -30.17 17.90
CA PHE A 19 21.58 -28.87 17.39
C PHE A 19 22.83 -28.37 18.11
N SER A 20 23.78 -27.85 17.33
CA SER A 20 24.91 -27.04 17.80
C SER A 20 24.42 -25.90 18.71
N SER A 21 25.33 -25.19 19.38
CA SER A 21 25.05 -23.93 20.10
C SER A 21 24.55 -22.78 19.19
N ASP A 22 24.11 -23.08 17.97
CA ASP A 22 23.62 -22.15 16.98
C ASP A 22 22.11 -21.91 17.14
N VAL A 23 21.63 -20.76 16.66
CA VAL A 23 20.20 -20.41 16.70
C VAL A 23 19.43 -21.33 15.74
N HIS A 24 18.47 -22.08 16.27
CA HIS A 24 17.56 -22.94 15.51
C HIS A 24 16.16 -22.32 15.40
N ILE A 25 15.58 -22.33 14.19
CA ILE A 25 14.22 -21.84 13.91
C ILE A 25 13.45 -22.97 13.23
N GLU A 26 12.33 -23.37 13.83
CA GLU A 26 11.44 -24.41 13.32
C GLU A 26 10.12 -23.80 12.80
N ILE A 27 9.60 -24.33 11.69
CA ILE A 27 8.33 -23.91 11.08
C ILE A 27 7.41 -25.13 10.98
N ASN A 28 6.27 -25.10 11.67
CA ASN A 28 5.23 -26.12 11.59
C ASN A 28 4.10 -25.69 10.65
N PHE A 29 3.97 -26.35 9.48
CA PHE A 29 2.96 -26.02 8.47
C PHE A 29 1.54 -26.53 8.79
N GLU A 30 1.38 -27.42 9.78
CA GLU A 30 0.06 -27.90 10.21
C GLU A 30 -0.65 -26.90 11.14
N LEU A 31 0.12 -26.03 11.81
CA LEU A 31 -0.41 -25.00 12.70
C LEU A 31 -0.63 -23.69 11.93
N GLN A 32 -1.88 -23.46 11.52
CA GLN A 32 -2.27 -22.27 10.77
C GLN A 32 -2.91 -21.21 11.67
N TYR A 33 -2.70 -19.94 11.31
CA TYR A 33 -3.30 -18.78 11.97
C TYR A 33 -4.13 -17.97 10.95
N GLN A 34 -4.15 -16.64 11.08
CA GLN A 34 -4.89 -15.77 10.17
C GLN A 34 -4.31 -15.77 8.75
N THR A 35 -5.19 -15.64 7.75
CA THR A 35 -4.79 -15.34 6.38
C THR A 35 -4.29 -13.90 6.29
N PHE A 36 -3.12 -13.72 5.68
CA PHE A 36 -2.57 -12.40 5.40
C PHE A 36 -3.17 -11.82 4.13
N VAL A 37 -3.90 -10.70 4.25
CA VAL A 37 -4.62 -10.08 3.12
C VAL A 37 -3.67 -9.34 2.17
N GLY A 38 -2.66 -8.65 2.70
CA GLY A 38 -1.74 -7.89 1.86
C GLY A 38 -0.97 -6.79 2.58
N VAL A 39 -0.04 -6.20 1.84
CA VAL A 39 0.70 -4.98 2.20
C VAL A 39 0.34 -3.89 1.22
N GLY A 40 0.34 -2.64 1.69
CA GLY A 40 -0.07 -1.51 0.88
C GLY A 40 0.38 -0.17 1.42
N ALA A 41 -0.15 0.88 0.81
CA ALA A 41 0.03 2.26 1.22
C ALA A 41 -1.29 3.03 1.17
N SER A 42 -1.25 4.33 1.53
CA SER A 42 -2.40 5.22 1.43
C SER A 42 -2.20 6.25 0.32
N PHE A 43 -3.22 6.44 -0.53
CA PHE A 43 -3.27 7.53 -1.50
C PHE A 43 -4.06 8.69 -0.90
N THR A 44 -3.34 9.54 -0.16
CA THR A 44 -3.83 10.81 0.37
C THR A 44 -3.67 11.91 -0.68
N ASP A 45 -4.30 13.07 -0.47
CA ASP A 45 -4.15 14.18 -1.43
C ASP A 45 -2.70 14.65 -1.51
N SER A 46 -1.99 14.69 -0.37
CA SER A 46 -0.56 15.01 -0.34
C SER A 46 0.28 14.02 -1.16
N SER A 47 0.08 12.71 -0.99
CA SER A 47 0.89 11.72 -1.73
C SER A 47 0.56 11.72 -3.22
N ALA A 48 -0.70 11.91 -3.58
CA ALA A 48 -1.12 12.03 -4.97
C ALA A 48 -0.63 13.35 -5.61
N SER A 49 -0.71 14.47 -4.90
CA SER A 49 -0.18 15.77 -5.36
C SER A 49 1.33 15.70 -5.62
N LEU A 50 2.08 15.11 -4.68
CA LEU A 50 3.52 14.92 -4.85
C LEU A 50 3.80 14.02 -6.06
N PHE A 51 3.06 12.93 -6.24
CA PHE A 51 3.19 12.05 -7.41
C PHE A 51 2.99 12.83 -8.72
N HIS A 52 1.94 13.65 -8.82
CA HIS A 52 1.66 14.44 -10.02
C HIS A 52 2.67 15.58 -10.27
N SER A 53 3.41 16.01 -9.24
CA SER A 53 4.52 16.95 -9.40
C SER A 53 5.76 16.33 -10.07
N LEU A 54 5.86 15.00 -10.11
CA LEU A 54 6.99 14.29 -10.72
C LEU A 54 6.90 14.32 -12.25
N SER A 55 8.05 14.24 -12.92
CA SER A 55 8.09 14.03 -14.37
C SER A 55 7.51 12.66 -14.75
N ALA A 56 6.97 12.52 -15.96
CA ALA A 56 6.31 11.29 -16.42
C ALA A 56 7.18 10.03 -16.29
N GLY A 57 8.48 10.12 -16.59
CA GLY A 57 9.40 8.99 -16.44
C GLY A 57 9.62 8.57 -14.98
N VAL A 58 9.57 9.53 -14.04
CA VAL A 58 9.67 9.24 -12.60
C VAL A 58 8.34 8.70 -12.07
N GLN A 59 7.21 9.22 -12.55
CA GLN A 59 5.89 8.66 -12.24
C GLN A 59 5.78 7.18 -12.63
N GLN A 60 6.25 6.82 -13.83
CA GLN A 60 6.26 5.42 -14.27
C GLN A 60 7.13 4.56 -13.35
N LYS A 61 8.36 4.99 -13.04
CA LYS A 61 9.25 4.27 -12.13
C LYS A 61 8.65 4.12 -10.73
N PHE A 62 7.97 5.15 -10.23
CA PHE A 62 7.27 5.10 -8.94
C PHE A 62 6.21 3.99 -8.95
N VAL A 63 5.31 4.00 -9.94
CA VAL A 63 4.22 3.01 -10.02
C VAL A 63 4.78 1.59 -10.17
N GLU A 64 5.76 1.38 -11.06
CA GLU A 64 6.40 0.07 -11.23
C GLU A 64 7.12 -0.41 -9.96
N SER A 65 7.77 0.49 -9.22
CA SER A 65 8.48 0.12 -7.99
C SER A 65 7.54 -0.31 -6.87
N PHE A 66 6.35 0.29 -6.77
CA PHE A 66 5.40 -0.04 -5.71
C PHE A 66 4.42 -1.15 -6.09
N PHE A 67 3.93 -1.18 -7.34
CA PHE A 67 2.84 -2.06 -7.78
C PHE A 67 3.23 -3.05 -8.88
N GLY A 68 4.33 -2.80 -9.59
CA GLY A 68 4.76 -3.66 -10.70
C GLY A 68 5.33 -5.00 -10.22
N PRO A 69 5.37 -6.02 -11.10
CA PRO A 69 5.79 -7.39 -10.77
C PRO A 69 7.27 -7.55 -10.44
N LEU A 70 8.08 -6.51 -10.70
CA LEU A 70 9.51 -6.47 -10.34
C LEU A 70 9.78 -5.53 -9.15
N GLY A 71 8.73 -4.97 -8.54
CA GLY A 71 8.78 -4.03 -7.44
C GLY A 71 8.41 -4.66 -6.10
N LEU A 72 7.75 -3.86 -5.25
CA LEU A 72 7.24 -4.30 -3.94
C LEU A 72 5.91 -5.07 -4.03
N GLU A 73 5.28 -5.11 -5.20
CA GLU A 73 4.01 -5.80 -5.46
C GLU A 73 2.92 -5.50 -4.41
N TYR A 74 2.73 -4.22 -4.07
CA TYR A 74 1.66 -3.81 -3.15
C TYR A 74 0.30 -4.28 -3.67
N THR A 75 -0.47 -4.94 -2.80
CA THR A 75 -1.79 -5.50 -3.12
C THR A 75 -2.93 -4.71 -2.50
N LEU A 76 -2.64 -3.75 -1.63
CA LEU A 76 -3.63 -2.92 -0.96
C LEU A 76 -3.35 -1.43 -1.14
N VAL A 77 -4.42 -0.65 -1.24
CA VAL A 77 -4.37 0.81 -1.16
C VAL A 77 -5.50 1.30 -0.26
N ARG A 78 -5.17 2.14 0.73
CA ARG A 78 -6.15 2.88 1.52
C ARG A 78 -6.42 4.23 0.86
N VAL A 79 -7.69 4.60 0.72
CA VAL A 79 -8.10 5.89 0.14
C VAL A 79 -8.96 6.64 1.16
N PRO A 80 -8.58 7.85 1.60
CA PRO A 80 -9.44 8.70 2.41
C PRO A 80 -10.71 9.08 1.65
N ILE A 81 -11.84 9.08 2.36
CA ILE A 81 -13.12 9.63 1.88
C ILE A 81 -13.08 11.13 2.21
N ALA A 82 -13.07 11.97 1.17
CA ALA A 82 -12.80 13.39 1.23
C ALA A 82 -11.42 13.71 1.84
N CYS A 83 -11.32 14.78 2.64
CA CYS A 83 -10.04 15.24 3.18
C CYS A 83 -9.52 14.37 4.33
N SER A 84 -8.23 14.51 4.62
CA SER A 84 -7.62 14.16 5.90
C SER A 84 -6.69 15.29 6.37
N ASP A 85 -5.99 15.08 7.47
CA ASP A 85 -4.84 15.88 7.89
C ASP A 85 -3.71 15.97 6.83
N PHE A 86 -3.65 15.04 5.87
CA PHE A 86 -2.75 15.04 4.72
C PHE A 86 -3.39 15.65 3.46
N SER A 87 -4.34 16.57 3.62
CA SER A 87 -4.98 17.32 2.55
C SER A 87 -4.53 18.77 2.50
N LEU A 88 -4.59 19.39 1.32
CA LEU A 88 -4.19 20.79 1.11
C LEU A 88 -5.18 21.79 1.71
N ARG A 89 -6.42 21.35 1.94
CA ARG A 89 -7.50 22.10 2.56
C ARG A 89 -8.47 21.13 3.26
N PRO A 90 -9.22 21.57 4.27
CA PRO A 90 -10.36 20.81 4.77
C PRO A 90 -11.50 20.83 3.74
N TYR A 91 -12.14 19.68 3.55
CA TYR A 91 -13.35 19.54 2.71
C TYR A 91 -14.07 18.23 3.02
N SER A 92 -15.37 18.21 2.75
CA SER A 92 -16.15 16.98 2.60
C SER A 92 -16.71 16.89 1.17
N TYR A 93 -17.46 15.83 0.89
CA TYR A 93 -18.18 15.73 -0.39
C TYR A 93 -19.52 16.47 -0.37
N ASP A 94 -19.98 16.93 0.79
CA ASP A 94 -21.23 17.66 0.96
C ASP A 94 -21.10 18.73 2.05
N ASP A 95 -20.47 19.85 1.69
CA ASP A 95 -20.23 20.97 2.60
C ASP A 95 -21.41 21.97 2.64
N VAL A 96 -22.57 21.64 2.03
CA VAL A 96 -23.76 22.51 2.05
C VAL A 96 -24.55 22.31 3.35
N PRO A 97 -24.67 23.33 4.23
CA PRO A 97 -25.34 23.16 5.51
C PRO A 97 -26.82 22.78 5.36
N GLY A 98 -27.22 21.68 6.01
CA GLY A 98 -28.60 21.20 6.03
C GLY A 98 -28.98 20.28 4.87
N ASP A 99 -28.04 19.88 4.00
CA ASP A 99 -28.31 18.97 2.89
C ASP A 99 -28.40 17.49 3.30
N VAL A 100 -29.40 17.16 4.12
CA VAL A 100 -29.65 15.77 4.57
C VAL A 100 -29.95 14.82 3.40
N GLU A 101 -30.44 15.36 2.30
CA GLU A 101 -30.79 14.60 1.09
C GLU A 101 -29.61 14.40 0.12
N LEU A 102 -28.41 14.93 0.43
CA LEU A 102 -27.21 14.83 -0.40
C LEU A 102 -27.38 15.35 -1.83
N ARG A 103 -28.21 16.38 -2.03
CA ARG A 103 -28.45 16.99 -3.35
C ARG A 103 -27.21 17.65 -3.94
N TYR A 104 -26.27 18.08 -3.10
CA TYR A 104 -25.04 18.75 -3.46
C TYR A 104 -23.80 17.86 -3.27
N PHE A 105 -23.98 16.58 -2.94
CA PHE A 105 -22.88 15.63 -2.85
C PHE A 105 -22.10 15.58 -4.16
N ASN A 106 -20.79 15.84 -4.09
CA ASN A 106 -19.91 15.72 -5.24
C ASN A 106 -18.48 15.35 -4.83
N LEU A 107 -17.83 14.58 -5.69
CA LEU A 107 -16.38 14.41 -5.60
C LEU A 107 -15.69 15.72 -5.97
N THR A 108 -14.49 15.91 -5.41
CA THR A 108 -13.74 17.16 -5.54
C THR A 108 -12.59 17.03 -6.54
N GLU A 109 -11.93 18.15 -6.82
CA GLU A 109 -10.78 18.20 -7.72
C GLU A 109 -9.65 17.28 -7.25
N GLU A 110 -9.47 17.15 -5.94
CA GLU A 110 -8.51 16.23 -5.31
C GLU A 110 -8.80 14.75 -5.69
N ASP A 111 -10.06 14.35 -5.78
CA ASP A 111 -10.45 13.01 -6.22
C ASP A 111 -10.21 12.83 -7.73
N HIS A 112 -10.74 13.76 -8.52
CA HIS A 112 -10.77 13.65 -9.98
C HIS A 112 -9.39 13.80 -10.62
N LYS A 113 -8.56 14.72 -10.11
CA LYS A 113 -7.25 15.04 -10.70
C LYS A 113 -6.10 14.34 -10.01
N LEU A 114 -6.22 14.00 -8.71
CA LEU A 114 -5.11 13.42 -7.96
C LEU A 114 -5.30 11.94 -7.69
N LYS A 115 -6.27 11.58 -6.85
CA LYS A 115 -6.43 10.21 -6.33
C LYS A 115 -6.85 9.21 -7.40
N ILE A 116 -7.94 9.46 -8.13
CA ILE A 116 -8.49 8.50 -9.11
C ILE A 116 -7.49 8.18 -10.22
N PRO A 117 -6.78 9.15 -10.84
CA PRO A 117 -5.77 8.84 -11.84
C PRO A 117 -4.62 7.98 -11.31
N LEU A 118 -4.13 8.27 -10.10
CA LEU A 118 -3.07 7.47 -9.47
C LEU A 118 -3.54 6.04 -9.15
N ILE A 119 -4.77 5.87 -8.65
CA ILE A 119 -5.38 4.55 -8.44
C ILE A 119 -5.41 3.75 -9.75
N LYS A 120 -5.85 4.37 -10.85
CA LYS A 120 -5.90 3.69 -12.16
C LYS A 120 -4.52 3.27 -12.66
N LEU A 121 -3.49 4.09 -12.43
CA LEU A 121 -2.11 3.73 -12.79
C LEU A 121 -1.59 2.55 -11.96
N ALA A 122 -1.83 2.57 -10.65
CA ALA A 122 -1.46 1.46 -9.76
C ALA A 122 -2.16 0.15 -10.16
N LEU A 123 -3.48 0.18 -10.40
CA LEU A 123 -4.24 -0.98 -10.85
C LEU A 123 -3.76 -1.51 -12.20
N LYS A 124 -3.31 -0.64 -13.11
CA LYS A 124 -2.79 -1.06 -14.41
C LYS A 124 -1.43 -1.77 -14.30
N ALA A 125 -0.60 -1.37 -13.33
CA ALA A 125 0.72 -1.96 -13.12
C ALA A 125 0.68 -3.24 -12.28
N SER A 126 -0.32 -3.37 -11.39
CA SER A 126 -0.50 -4.58 -10.58
C SER A 126 -0.82 -5.80 -11.45
N THR A 127 -0.14 -6.91 -11.16
CA THR A 127 -0.44 -8.23 -11.73
C THR A 127 -1.09 -9.17 -10.71
N ARG A 128 -1.34 -8.67 -9.49
CA ARG A 128 -2.00 -9.36 -8.39
C ARG A 128 -3.38 -8.78 -8.12
#